data_AF-A0A0R2JR78-F1
#
_entry.id   AF-A0A0R2JR78-F1
#
_cell.length_a   1.000
_cell.length_b   1.000
_cell.length_c   1.000
_cell.angle_alpha   90.00
_cell.angle_beta   90.00
_cell.angle_gamma   90.00
#
_symmetry.space_group_name_H-M   'P 1'
#
loop_
_entity.id
_entity.type
_entity.pdbx_description
1 polymer ?
#
loop_
_entity_poly.entity_id
_entity_poly.type
_entity_poly.pdbx_seq_one_letter_code
_entity_poly.pdbx_strand_id
1 'polypeptide(L)'
;MTQKAIEDLAESELKDNQKAFAIEYVRLANATQAYINVYDVSYSVAKVNGSSMLTNANVQSAISELSKAKFKELSVGMFDFMEDLATEARADIGDFVEFGQYDELATDSDGDAYLDTNDEPIKYHKSWMQFKDKDKIDTSLIKNISIGKDGPHIELHDRDKARKQLIEYTQSMGDNTSTRAVIVDDISELGDLNDE
;
A
#
# COMPACT_ATOMS: atom_id res chain seq x y z
N MET A 1 -5.00 -7.79 -16.18
CA MET A 1 -4.93 -7.25 -17.56
C MET A 1 -6.11 -6.31 -17.70
N THR A 2 -5.89 -5.09 -18.18
CA THR A 2 -6.96 -4.09 -18.28
C THR A 2 -8.01 -4.50 -19.31
N GLN A 3 -9.28 -4.19 -19.02
CA GLN A 3 -10.42 -4.47 -19.90
C GLN A 3 -10.20 -3.90 -21.32
N LYS A 4 -9.71 -2.66 -21.39
CA LYS A 4 -9.37 -1.99 -22.65
C LYS A 4 -8.34 -2.76 -23.49
N ALA A 5 -7.27 -3.29 -22.88
CA ALA A 5 -6.24 -4.01 -23.64
C ALA A 5 -6.75 -5.35 -24.21
N ILE A 6 -7.74 -5.96 -23.55
CA ILE A 6 -8.42 -7.16 -24.05
C ILE A 6 -9.37 -6.81 -25.19
N GLU A 7 -10.09 -5.69 -25.09
CA GLU A 7 -10.96 -5.17 -26.16
C GLU A 7 -10.16 -4.79 -27.41
N ASP A 8 -9.08 -4.03 -27.27
CA ASP A 8 -8.17 -3.66 -28.36
C ASP A 8 -7.59 -4.91 -29.06
N LEU A 9 -7.26 -5.94 -28.28
CA LEU A 9 -6.81 -7.22 -28.83
C LEU A 9 -7.94 -7.96 -29.55
N ALA A 10 -9.16 -7.95 -29.02
CA ALA A 10 -10.32 -8.60 -29.62
C ALA A 10 -10.65 -7.99 -31.00
N GLU A 11 -10.50 -6.67 -31.15
CA GLU A 11 -10.71 -5.93 -32.40
C GLU A 11 -9.55 -6.07 -33.41
N SER A 12 -8.42 -6.64 -33.01
CA SER A 12 -7.29 -6.82 -33.93
C SER A 12 -7.54 -7.88 -35.02
N GLU A 13 -6.83 -7.73 -36.14
CA GLU A 13 -6.83 -8.65 -37.30
C GLU A 13 -6.13 -10.01 -37.02
N LEU A 14 -5.69 -10.26 -35.78
CA LEU A 14 -5.11 -11.54 -35.39
C LEU A 14 -6.16 -12.64 -35.40
N LYS A 15 -5.74 -13.86 -35.73
CA LYS A 15 -6.58 -15.05 -35.54
C LYS A 15 -6.78 -15.32 -34.04
N ASP A 16 -7.88 -15.94 -33.67
CA ASP A 16 -8.22 -16.23 -32.26
C ASP A 16 -7.12 -16.99 -31.52
N ASN A 17 -6.47 -17.95 -32.18
CA ASN A 17 -5.35 -18.71 -31.64
C ASN A 17 -4.06 -17.86 -31.48
N GLN A 18 -3.86 -16.82 -32.29
CA GLN A 18 -2.76 -15.88 -32.13
C GLN A 18 -3.04 -14.91 -30.97
N LYS A 19 -4.29 -14.45 -30.84
CA LYS A 19 -4.75 -13.64 -29.69
C LYS A 19 -4.56 -14.42 -28.38
N ALA A 20 -5.04 -15.67 -28.33
CA ALA A 20 -4.87 -16.55 -27.18
C ALA A 20 -3.39 -16.81 -26.85
N PHE A 21 -2.55 -17.02 -27.86
CA PHE A 21 -1.10 -17.16 -27.67
C PHE A 21 -0.46 -15.91 -27.06
N ALA A 22 -0.81 -14.71 -27.56
CA ALA A 22 -0.28 -13.47 -27.02
C ALA A 22 -0.64 -13.28 -25.54
N ILE A 23 -1.88 -13.57 -25.15
CA ILE A 23 -2.34 -13.52 -23.75
C ILE A 23 -1.54 -14.50 -22.88
N GLU A 24 -1.46 -15.78 -23.29
CA GLU A 24 -0.75 -16.81 -22.54
C GLU A 24 0.75 -16.52 -22.44
N TYR A 25 1.35 -15.96 -23.48
CA TYR A 25 2.75 -15.56 -23.46
C TYR A 25 3.01 -14.43 -22.46
N VAL A 26 2.17 -13.39 -22.40
CA VAL A 26 2.31 -12.31 -21.40
C VAL A 26 2.06 -12.81 -19.97
N ARG A 27 1.26 -13.86 -19.80
CA ARG A 27 1.04 -14.52 -18.51
C ARG A 27 2.27 -15.31 -18.04
N LEU A 28 2.85 -16.11 -18.93
CA LEU A 28 3.89 -17.11 -18.58
C LEU A 28 5.32 -16.69 -18.87
N ALA A 29 5.53 -15.71 -19.76
CA ALA A 29 6.81 -15.39 -20.38
C ALA A 29 7.51 -16.62 -21.01
N ASN A 30 6.74 -17.62 -21.45
CA ASN A 30 7.24 -18.89 -22.00
C ASN A 30 6.49 -19.24 -23.29
N ALA A 31 7.15 -19.08 -24.44
CA ALA A 31 6.56 -19.29 -25.76
C ALA A 31 6.16 -20.75 -26.01
N THR A 32 6.99 -21.70 -25.59
CA THR A 32 6.70 -23.12 -25.76
C THR A 32 5.46 -23.51 -24.97
N GLN A 33 5.39 -23.12 -23.69
CA GLN A 33 4.24 -23.46 -22.85
C GLN A 33 2.97 -22.73 -23.29
N ALA A 34 3.07 -21.44 -23.68
CA ALA A 34 1.94 -20.71 -24.23
C ALA A 34 1.39 -21.38 -25.50
N TYR A 35 2.27 -21.88 -26.37
CA TYR A 35 1.86 -22.59 -27.58
C TYR A 35 1.19 -23.93 -27.26
N ILE A 36 1.71 -24.70 -26.29
CA ILE A 36 1.06 -25.93 -25.81
C ILE A 36 -0.34 -25.64 -25.29
N ASN A 37 -0.49 -24.62 -24.44
CA ASN A 37 -1.77 -24.28 -23.82
C ASN A 37 -2.85 -23.90 -24.85
N VAL A 38 -2.45 -23.30 -25.98
CA VAL A 38 -3.38 -22.79 -26.99
C VAL A 38 -3.67 -23.80 -28.10
N TYR A 39 -2.66 -24.58 -28.52
CA TYR A 39 -2.77 -25.45 -29.69
C TYR A 39 -2.84 -26.94 -29.33
N ASP A 40 -2.65 -27.30 -28.06
CA ASP A 40 -2.68 -28.69 -27.56
C ASP A 40 -1.78 -29.64 -28.38
N VAL A 41 -0.53 -29.23 -28.60
CA VAL A 41 0.46 -29.99 -29.37
C VAL A 41 1.59 -30.52 -28.49
N SER A 42 2.32 -31.49 -29.01
CA SER A 42 3.50 -32.02 -28.33
C SER A 42 4.57 -30.94 -28.13
N TYR A 43 5.39 -31.12 -27.09
CA TYR A 43 6.47 -30.21 -26.75
C TYR A 43 7.43 -29.92 -27.91
N SER A 44 7.79 -30.94 -28.71
CA SER A 44 8.71 -30.78 -29.84
C SER A 44 8.13 -29.86 -30.92
N VAL A 45 6.83 -29.98 -31.19
CA VAL A 45 6.11 -29.09 -32.13
C VAL A 45 5.98 -27.69 -31.55
N ALA A 46 5.58 -27.56 -30.29
CA ALA A 46 5.41 -26.28 -29.62
C ALA A 46 6.72 -25.48 -29.50
N LYS A 47 7.85 -26.16 -29.27
CA LYS A 47 9.16 -25.50 -29.11
C LYS A 47 9.54 -24.72 -30.38
N VAL A 48 9.32 -25.32 -31.54
CA VAL A 48 9.62 -24.69 -32.84
C VAL A 48 8.59 -23.61 -33.16
N ASN A 49 7.31 -23.96 -33.09
CA ASN A 49 6.24 -23.06 -33.52
C ASN A 49 6.00 -21.90 -32.55
N GLY A 50 6.21 -22.10 -31.24
CA GLY A 50 6.13 -21.04 -30.24
C GLY A 50 7.18 -19.96 -30.47
N SER A 51 8.43 -20.35 -30.73
CA SER A 51 9.48 -19.40 -31.08
C SER A 51 9.20 -18.72 -32.43
N SER A 52 8.66 -19.45 -33.41
CA SER A 52 8.28 -18.87 -34.70
C SER A 52 7.07 -17.92 -34.58
N MET A 53 6.15 -18.15 -33.64
CA MET A 53 5.00 -17.27 -33.44
C MET A 53 5.43 -15.89 -32.93
N LEU A 54 6.50 -15.84 -32.14
CA LEU A 54 7.10 -14.60 -31.67
C LEU A 54 7.77 -13.76 -32.78
N THR A 55 7.97 -14.28 -33.99
CA THR A 55 8.53 -13.47 -35.11
C THR A 55 7.44 -12.76 -35.92
N ASN A 56 6.17 -13.10 -35.69
CA ASN A 56 5.05 -12.44 -36.35
C ASN A 56 4.87 -11.02 -35.80
N ALA A 57 5.01 -10.01 -36.66
CA ALA A 57 4.97 -8.60 -36.27
C ALA A 57 3.67 -8.19 -35.56
N ASN A 58 2.52 -8.70 -35.99
CA ASN A 58 1.23 -8.39 -35.37
C ASN A 58 1.13 -9.02 -33.97
N VAL A 59 1.63 -10.25 -33.81
CA VAL A 59 1.69 -10.92 -32.50
C VAL A 59 2.66 -10.19 -31.55
N GLN A 60 3.82 -9.74 -32.04
CA GLN A 60 4.75 -8.93 -31.24
C GLN A 60 4.12 -7.63 -30.78
N SER A 61 3.40 -6.93 -31.67
CA SER A 61 2.69 -5.70 -31.33
C SER A 61 1.63 -5.96 -30.25
N ALA A 62 0.82 -7.01 -30.40
CA ALA A 62 -0.16 -7.40 -29.38
C ALA A 62 0.50 -7.74 -28.02
N ILE A 63 1.58 -8.53 -28.02
CA ILE A 63 2.34 -8.85 -26.80
C ILE A 63 2.88 -7.56 -26.15
N SER A 64 3.39 -6.62 -26.94
CA SER A 64 3.91 -5.35 -26.43
C SER A 64 2.82 -4.53 -25.74
N GLU A 65 1.67 -4.35 -26.38
CA GLU A 65 0.55 -3.59 -25.80
C GLU A 65 -0.02 -4.26 -24.55
N LEU A 66 -0.23 -5.57 -24.59
CA LEU A 66 -0.66 -6.36 -23.41
C LEU A 66 0.36 -6.26 -22.26
N SER A 67 1.66 -6.28 -22.58
CA SER A 67 2.72 -6.16 -21.58
C SER A 67 2.76 -4.77 -20.96
N LYS A 68 2.58 -3.70 -21.76
CA LYS A 68 2.47 -2.32 -21.26
C LYS A 68 1.25 -2.16 -20.37
N ALA A 69 0.11 -2.71 -20.76
CA ALA A 69 -1.11 -2.68 -19.96
C ALA A 69 -0.93 -3.40 -18.62
N LYS A 70 -0.35 -4.61 -18.64
CA LYS A 70 -0.01 -5.37 -17.42
C LYS A 70 0.98 -4.62 -16.54
N PHE A 71 2.02 -4.02 -17.13
CA PHE A 71 3.01 -3.23 -16.39
C PHE A 71 2.34 -2.02 -15.75
N LYS A 72 1.54 -1.25 -16.49
CA LYS A 72 0.80 -0.10 -15.95
C LYS A 72 -0.10 -0.49 -14.78
N GLU A 73 -0.83 -1.60 -14.89
CA GLU A 73 -1.69 -2.12 -13.82
C GLU A 73 -0.87 -2.51 -12.58
N LEU A 74 0.23 -3.25 -12.76
CA LEU A 74 1.15 -3.58 -11.68
C LEU A 74 1.82 -2.34 -11.08
N SER A 75 2.12 -1.32 -11.90
CA SER A 75 2.67 -0.05 -11.44
C SER A 75 1.65 0.70 -10.61
N VAL A 76 0.39 0.80 -11.04
CA VAL A 76 -0.68 1.40 -10.22
C VAL A 76 -0.81 0.66 -8.90
N GLY A 77 -0.91 -0.67 -8.91
CA GLY A 77 -0.95 -1.45 -7.66
C GLY A 77 0.31 -1.30 -6.80
N MET A 78 1.47 -1.08 -7.40
CA MET A 78 2.73 -0.80 -6.70
C MET A 78 2.76 0.62 -6.14
N PHE A 79 2.17 1.61 -6.83
CA PHE A 79 2.00 2.96 -6.33
C PHE A 79 1.03 3.00 -5.15
N ASP A 80 -0.11 2.30 -5.25
CA ASP A 80 -1.07 2.16 -4.15
C ASP A 80 -0.39 1.51 -2.93
N PHE A 81 0.37 0.43 -3.14
CA PHE A 81 1.17 -0.20 -2.08
C PHE A 81 2.20 0.75 -1.46
N MET A 82 2.86 1.58 -2.27
CA MET A 82 3.79 2.60 -1.78
C MET A 82 3.08 3.70 -0.98
N GLU A 83 1.86 4.08 -1.38
CA GLU A 83 1.04 5.06 -0.66
C GLU A 83 0.61 4.52 0.71
N ASP A 84 0.19 3.25 0.78
CA ASP A 84 -0.10 2.57 2.05
C ASP A 84 1.13 2.57 2.98
N LEU A 85 2.30 2.18 2.46
CA LEU A 85 3.56 2.21 3.22
C LEU A 85 3.95 3.63 3.64
N ALA A 86 3.73 4.62 2.78
CA ALA A 86 4.03 6.02 3.10
C ALA A 86 3.09 6.57 4.18
N THR A 87 1.84 6.10 4.20
CA THR A 87 0.85 6.42 5.23
C THR A 87 1.25 5.78 6.56
N GLU A 88 1.60 4.48 6.57
CA GLU A 88 2.15 3.79 7.75
C GLU A 88 3.45 4.43 8.27
N ALA A 89 4.36 4.80 7.37
CA ALA A 89 5.66 5.42 7.69
C ALA A 89 5.55 6.82 8.32
N ARG A 90 4.42 7.50 8.12
CA ARG A 90 4.13 8.84 8.63
C ARG A 90 3.16 8.84 9.82
N ALA A 91 2.49 7.72 10.08
CA ALA A 91 1.50 7.57 11.15
C ALA A 91 1.99 8.08 12.52
N ASP A 92 1.19 8.90 13.19
CA ASP A 92 1.43 9.36 14.55
C ASP A 92 0.39 8.80 15.53
N ILE A 93 0.83 8.36 16.70
CA ILE A 93 -0.08 7.78 17.69
C ILE A 93 -0.97 8.84 18.35
N GLY A 94 -0.54 10.10 18.41
CA GLY A 94 -1.33 11.24 18.89
C GLY A 94 -2.53 11.58 18.00
N ASP A 95 -2.58 11.06 16.77
CA ASP A 95 -3.75 11.19 15.91
C ASP A 95 -4.94 10.37 16.46
N PHE A 96 -4.67 9.37 17.31
CA PHE A 96 -5.66 8.39 17.78
C PHE A 96 -6.10 8.56 19.23
N VAL A 97 -5.29 9.25 20.03
CA VAL A 97 -5.51 9.39 21.47
C VAL A 97 -5.52 10.84 21.90
N GLU A 98 -6.28 11.11 22.96
CA GLU A 98 -6.15 12.31 23.78
C GLU A 98 -5.73 11.87 25.17
N PHE A 99 -4.71 12.53 25.73
CA PHE A 99 -4.23 12.24 27.07
C PHE A 99 -3.73 13.50 27.74
N GLY A 100 -3.74 13.48 29.07
CA GLY A 100 -3.34 14.62 29.89
C GLY A 100 -3.09 14.23 31.32
N GLN A 101 -2.85 15.24 32.15
CA GLN A 101 -2.56 15.08 33.58
C GLN A 101 -3.47 15.98 34.40
N TYR A 102 -3.79 15.54 35.61
CA TYR A 102 -4.55 16.30 36.60
C TYR A 102 -4.08 15.96 38.01
N ASP A 103 -4.22 16.92 38.91
CA ASP A 103 -4.00 16.72 40.33
C ASP A 103 -5.32 16.32 40.99
N GLU A 104 -5.29 15.28 41.80
CA GLU A 104 -6.41 14.88 42.65
C GLU A 104 -5.99 14.94 44.12
N LEU A 105 -6.83 15.54 44.96
CA LEU A 105 -6.58 15.55 46.40
C LEU A 105 -6.71 14.14 46.97
N ALA A 106 -5.76 13.76 47.83
CA ALA A 106 -5.91 12.56 48.63
C ALA A 106 -7.00 12.82 49.67
N THR A 107 -8.16 12.19 49.55
CA THR A 107 -9.27 12.35 50.50
C THR A 107 -9.57 11.05 51.24
N ASP A 108 -10.09 11.16 52.46
CA ASP A 108 -10.60 10.03 53.23
C ASP A 108 -12.00 9.57 52.78
N SER A 109 -12.64 8.71 53.58
CA SER A 109 -13.96 8.15 53.27
C SER A 109 -15.10 9.19 53.35
N ASP A 110 -14.89 10.25 54.11
CA ASP A 110 -15.85 11.33 54.38
C ASP A 110 -15.63 12.55 53.46
N GLY A 111 -14.52 12.55 52.70
CA GLY A 111 -14.18 13.56 51.70
C GLY A 111 -13.18 14.62 52.19
N ASP A 112 -12.63 14.45 53.39
CA ASP A 112 -11.65 15.36 53.97
C ASP A 112 -10.25 15.06 53.42
N ALA A 113 -9.48 16.12 53.10
CA ALA A 113 -8.16 15.97 52.51
C ALA A 113 -7.12 15.50 53.55
N TYR A 114 -6.31 14.52 53.18
CA TYR A 114 -5.11 14.17 53.94
C TYR A 114 -4.10 15.30 53.87
N LEU A 115 -3.53 15.64 55.03
CA LEU A 115 -2.49 16.66 55.16
C LEU A 115 -1.11 16.02 55.32
N ASP A 116 -0.10 16.68 54.79
CA ASP A 116 1.30 16.31 54.98
C ASP A 116 1.83 16.75 56.36
N THR A 117 3.14 16.60 56.59
CA THR A 117 3.77 17.02 57.86
C THR A 117 3.80 18.53 58.09
N ASN A 118 3.42 19.34 57.09
CA ASN A 118 3.36 20.80 57.14
C ASN A 118 1.91 21.32 57.13
N ASP A 119 0.92 20.45 57.36
CA ASP A 119 -0.51 20.74 57.27
C ASP A 119 -1.00 21.17 55.87
N GLU A 120 -0.28 20.77 54.79
CA GLU A 120 -0.69 21.03 53.40
C GLU A 120 -1.42 19.83 52.77
N PRO A 121 -2.46 20.02 51.95
CA PRO A 121 -3.17 18.92 51.30
C PRO A 121 -2.29 18.10 50.35
N ILE A 122 -2.28 16.78 50.55
CA ILE A 122 -1.58 15.84 49.68
C ILE A 122 -2.29 15.74 48.34
N LYS A 123 -1.52 15.86 47.25
CA LYS A 123 -1.99 15.72 45.87
C LYS A 123 -1.39 14.49 45.21
N TYR A 124 -2.22 13.74 44.49
CA TYR A 124 -1.79 12.70 43.57
C TYR A 124 -1.78 13.23 42.15
N HIS A 125 -0.65 13.08 41.46
CA HIS A 125 -0.55 13.35 40.03
C HIS A 125 -1.10 12.13 39.26
N LYS A 126 -2.23 12.31 38.58
CA LYS A 126 -2.85 11.26 37.77
C LYS A 126 -2.83 11.65 36.30
N SER A 127 -2.77 10.63 35.44
CA SER A 127 -2.91 10.77 33.99
C SER A 127 -4.26 10.20 33.54
N TRP A 128 -4.83 10.78 32.50
CA TRP A 128 -5.98 10.22 31.79
C TRP A 128 -5.64 10.02 30.32
N MET A 129 -6.31 9.07 29.67
CA MET A 129 -6.18 8.79 28.25
C MET A 129 -7.53 8.29 27.71
N GLN A 130 -7.91 8.76 26.52
CA GLN A 130 -9.09 8.32 25.79
C GLN A 130 -8.81 8.19 24.30
N PHE A 131 -9.55 7.32 23.62
CA PHE A 131 -9.51 7.24 22.16
C PHE A 131 -10.36 8.35 21.55
N LYS A 132 -9.91 8.89 20.42
CA LYS A 132 -10.75 9.75 19.59
C LYS A 132 -11.85 8.93 18.91
N ASP A 133 -12.90 9.61 18.48
CA ASP A 133 -14.03 8.97 17.81
C ASP A 133 -13.60 8.30 16.51
N LYS A 134 -14.13 7.08 16.27
CA LYS A 134 -13.78 6.25 15.10
C LYS A 134 -13.96 6.98 13.77
N ASP A 135 -15.00 7.80 13.64
CA ASP A 135 -15.31 8.54 12.40
C ASP A 135 -14.38 9.74 12.17
N LYS A 136 -13.47 10.03 13.10
CA LYS A 136 -12.47 11.12 13.02
C LYS A 136 -11.04 10.64 12.80
N ILE A 137 -10.81 9.34 12.75
CA ILE A 137 -9.47 8.75 12.69
C ILE A 137 -9.37 7.71 11.57
N ASP A 138 -8.18 7.56 11.00
CA ASP A 138 -7.90 6.50 10.03
C ASP A 138 -7.54 5.19 10.74
N THR A 139 -8.52 4.30 10.90
CA THR A 139 -8.31 3.02 11.57
C THR A 139 -7.41 2.04 10.82
N SER A 140 -7.05 2.31 9.56
CA SER A 140 -6.15 1.44 8.78
C SER A 140 -4.75 1.29 9.41
N LEU A 141 -4.33 2.30 10.18
CA LEU A 141 -3.02 2.37 10.82
C LEU A 141 -2.95 1.58 12.15
N ILE A 142 -4.09 1.10 12.66
CA ILE A 142 -4.20 0.43 13.96
C ILE A 142 -3.90 -1.06 13.80
N LYS A 143 -2.82 -1.52 14.44
CA LYS A 143 -2.46 -2.93 14.54
C LYS A 143 -3.26 -3.63 15.65
N ASN A 144 -3.46 -2.97 16.79
CA ASN A 144 -4.20 -3.51 17.92
C ASN A 144 -4.87 -2.39 18.74
N ILE A 145 -6.08 -2.65 19.25
CA ILE A 145 -6.80 -1.76 20.14
C ILE A 145 -7.57 -2.57 21.19
N SER A 146 -7.45 -2.20 22.46
CA SER A 146 -8.12 -2.90 23.57
C SER A 146 -8.34 -1.99 24.78
N ILE A 147 -9.19 -2.43 25.71
CA ILE A 147 -9.39 -1.80 27.01
C ILE A 147 -9.07 -2.84 28.09
N GLY A 148 -7.99 -2.61 28.83
CA GLY A 148 -7.55 -3.45 29.94
C GLY A 148 -8.00 -2.92 31.31
N LYS A 149 -7.57 -3.61 32.37
CA LYS A 149 -7.79 -3.15 33.75
C LYS A 149 -7.14 -1.80 34.05
N ASP A 150 -6.04 -1.51 33.37
CA ASP A 150 -5.22 -0.32 33.57
C ASP A 150 -5.55 0.80 32.57
N GLY A 151 -6.57 0.61 31.72
CA GLY A 151 -7.06 1.62 30.77
C GLY A 151 -6.96 1.22 29.29
N PRO A 152 -7.14 2.19 28.38
CA PRO A 152 -7.07 1.96 26.94
C PRO A 152 -5.65 1.58 26.49
N HIS A 153 -5.54 0.70 25.49
CA HIS A 153 -4.28 0.35 24.84
C HIS A 153 -4.45 0.37 23.32
N ILE A 154 -3.52 1.03 22.64
CA ILE A 154 -3.47 1.10 21.18
C ILE A 154 -2.04 0.88 20.68
N GLU A 155 -1.93 0.10 19.62
CA GLU A 155 -0.69 -0.20 18.92
C GLU A 155 -0.90 0.11 17.44
N LEU A 156 0.01 0.90 16.86
CA LEU A 156 0.02 1.15 15.42
C LEU A 156 0.89 0.11 14.69
N HIS A 157 0.73 0.03 13.38
CA HIS A 157 1.66 -0.70 12.53
C HIS A 157 3.11 -0.14 12.63
N ASP A 158 4.10 -0.95 12.23
CA ASP A 158 5.51 -0.67 12.49
C ASP A 158 6.07 0.34 11.48
N ARG A 159 6.04 1.60 11.91
CA ARG A 159 6.52 2.75 11.15
C ARG A 159 7.96 2.59 10.62
N ASP A 160 8.86 2.01 11.42
CA ASP A 160 10.26 1.87 11.02
C ASP A 160 10.43 0.76 9.99
N LYS A 161 9.64 -0.31 10.09
CA LYS A 161 9.56 -1.34 9.05
C LYS A 161 9.03 -0.78 7.74
N ALA A 162 7.96 0.01 7.77
CA ALA A 162 7.41 0.65 6.58
C ALA A 162 8.43 1.59 5.91
N ARG A 163 9.11 2.44 6.70
CA ARG A 163 10.20 3.30 6.22
C ARG A 163 11.33 2.52 5.58
N LYS A 164 11.74 1.41 6.20
CA LYS A 164 12.80 0.54 5.66
C LYS A 164 12.41 -0.04 4.30
N GLN A 165 11.17 -0.52 4.16
CA GLN A 165 10.68 -1.04 2.88
C GLN A 165 10.64 0.03 1.77
N LEU A 166 10.23 1.27 2.11
CA LEU A 166 10.27 2.41 1.18
C LEU A 166 11.70 2.76 0.75
N ILE A 167 12.66 2.75 1.68
CA ILE A 167 14.09 3.01 1.38
C ILE A 167 14.65 1.92 0.47
N GLU A 168 14.42 0.64 0.79
CA GLU A 168 14.87 -0.50 -0.02
C GLU A 168 14.32 -0.43 -1.44
N TYR A 169 13.03 -0.11 -1.58
CA TYR A 169 12.40 0.09 -2.89
C TYR A 169 13.03 1.26 -3.66
N THR A 170 13.20 2.41 -3.01
CA THR A 170 13.79 3.61 -3.63
C THR A 170 15.22 3.36 -4.10
N GLN A 171 16.02 2.64 -3.31
CA GLN A 171 17.38 2.24 -3.69
C GLN A 171 17.38 1.27 -4.89
N SER A 172 16.47 0.30 -4.89
CA SER A 172 16.35 -0.66 -6.01
C SER A 172 16.00 0.00 -7.36
N MET A 173 15.28 1.14 -7.33
CA MET A 173 15.03 1.96 -8.52
C MET A 173 16.19 2.89 -8.86
N GLY A 174 16.82 3.49 -7.85
CA GLY A 174 17.91 4.45 -8.00
C GLY A 174 19.20 3.86 -8.58
N ASP A 175 19.45 2.57 -8.36
CA ASP A 175 20.60 1.86 -8.94
C ASP A 175 20.54 1.74 -10.47
N ASN A 176 19.40 2.06 -11.11
CA ASN A 176 19.27 2.09 -12.57
C ASN A 176 19.11 3.49 -13.18
N THR A 177 18.82 4.56 -12.43
CA THR A 177 18.92 5.96 -12.87
C THR A 177 18.83 6.88 -11.65
N SER A 178 19.75 7.84 -11.53
CA SER A 178 19.79 8.92 -10.52
C SER A 178 18.47 9.71 -10.45
N THR A 179 17.47 9.21 -9.72
CA THR A 179 16.20 9.89 -9.47
C THR A 179 16.07 10.11 -7.98
N ARG A 180 16.20 11.37 -7.53
CA ARG A 180 15.86 11.78 -6.17
C ARG A 180 14.35 11.67 -6.02
N ALA A 181 13.87 10.73 -5.21
CA ALA A 181 12.51 10.78 -4.71
C ALA A 181 12.36 12.06 -3.87
N VAL A 182 11.51 12.98 -4.33
CA VAL A 182 11.07 14.13 -3.54
C VAL A 182 9.85 13.66 -2.77
N ILE A 183 9.98 13.51 -1.45
CA ILE A 183 8.80 13.39 -0.59
C ILE A 183 8.22 14.79 -0.52
N VAL A 184 7.09 15.00 -1.18
CA VAL A 184 6.34 16.24 -1.07
C VAL A 184 5.53 16.14 0.22
N ASP A 185 6.01 16.78 1.28
CA ASP A 185 5.30 16.87 2.57
C ASP A 185 4.17 17.92 2.54
N ASP A 186 4.06 18.71 1.46
CA ASP A 186 3.12 19.83 1.38
C ASP A 186 2.32 19.84 0.06
N ILE A 187 1.04 19.48 0.16
CA ILE A 187 0.09 19.51 -0.94
C ILE A 187 -0.55 20.91 -1.09
N SER A 188 -0.25 21.86 -0.19
CA SER A 188 -0.82 23.21 -0.22
C SER A 188 -0.28 24.08 -1.37
N GLU A 189 0.77 23.64 -2.07
CA GLU A 189 1.31 24.32 -3.25
C GLU A 189 0.71 23.83 -4.60
N LEU A 190 -0.19 22.84 -4.59
CA LEU A 190 -1.01 22.57 -5.78
C LEU A 190 -2.08 23.65 -5.86
N GLY A 191 -1.74 24.74 -6.56
CA GLY A 191 -2.68 25.81 -6.88
C GLY A 191 -4.00 25.24 -7.41
N ASP A 192 -5.10 25.82 -6.94
CA ASP A 192 -6.47 25.45 -7.29
C ASP A 192 -6.62 25.20 -8.79
N LEU A 193 -6.83 23.95 -9.20
CA LEU A 193 -7.34 23.60 -10.52
C LEU A 193 -8.85 23.83 -10.54
N ASN A 194 -9.25 25.08 -10.31
CA ASN A 194 -10.59 25.59 -10.56
C ASN A 194 -10.45 27.04 -11.01
N ASP A 195 -9.90 27.23 -12.21
CA ASP A 195 -10.25 28.38 -13.05
C ASP A 195 -10.13 27.96 -14.52
N GLU A 196 -11.27 28.10 -15.21
CA GLU A 196 -11.63 27.88 -16.64
C GLU A 196 -11.96 26.45 -17.14
#